data_AF-A0A6C0F1M3-F1
#
_entry.id   AF-A0A6C0F1M3-F1
#
_cell.length_a   1.000
_cell.length_b   1.000
_cell.length_c   1.000
_cell.angle_alpha   90.00
_cell.angle_beta   90.00
_cell.angle_gamma   90.00
#
_symmetry.space_group_name_H-M   'P 1'
#
loop_
_entity.id
_entity.type
_entity.pdbx_description
1 polymer ?
#
loop_
_entity_poly.entity_id
_entity_poly.type
_entity_poly.pdbx_seq_one_letter_code
_entity_poly.pdbx_strand_id
1 'polypeptide(L)'
;MKITISDTVPAPYSTQKGTTYETRYLYTGFGRYNEYEKTLEATQVNTDGTYTFFSRPHQPEVFSRVYHVEPVLLTLYSASPRVWKEEVGGVVFFFQEIVQDGAQPSF
;
A
#
# COMPACT_ATOMS: atom_id res chain seq x y z
N MET A 1 -8.53 4.61 3.67
CA MET A 1 -9.31 3.35 3.68
C MET A 1 -8.83 2.46 4.82
N LYS A 2 -9.70 1.64 5.44
CA LYS A 2 -9.26 0.62 6.41
C LYS A 2 -8.73 -0.59 5.66
N ILE A 3 -7.66 -1.20 6.18
CA ILE A 3 -7.03 -2.37 5.54
C ILE A 3 -6.71 -3.45 6.56
N THR A 4 -6.61 -4.69 6.09
CA THR A 4 -5.88 -5.78 6.77
C THR A 4 -4.51 -5.94 6.16
N ILE A 5 -3.55 -6.39 6.98
CA ILE A 5 -2.17 -6.67 6.56
C ILE A 5 -1.82 -8.07 7.03
N SER A 6 -1.22 -8.87 6.14
CA SER A 6 -0.68 -10.20 6.44
C SER A 6 0.71 -10.35 5.82
N ASP A 7 1.53 -11.20 6.41
CA ASP A 7 2.84 -11.63 5.94
C ASP A 7 2.77 -12.74 4.85
N THR A 8 1.56 -13.22 4.55
CA THR A 8 1.34 -14.27 3.54
C THR A 8 0.18 -13.92 2.61
N VAL A 9 0.24 -14.43 1.38
CA VAL A 9 -0.85 -14.29 0.41
C VAL A 9 -1.92 -15.34 0.71
N PRO A 10 -3.18 -14.96 1.02
CA PRO A 10 -4.24 -15.92 1.29
C PRO A 10 -4.50 -16.85 0.09
N ALA A 11 -4.91 -18.09 0.36
CA ALA A 11 -5.09 -19.13 -0.66
C ALA A 11 -5.95 -18.69 -1.87
N PRO A 12 -7.07 -17.95 -1.73
CA PRO A 12 -7.85 -17.49 -2.88
C PRO A 12 -7.06 -16.58 -3.84
N TYR A 13 -6.11 -15.80 -3.34
CA TYR A 13 -5.29 -14.87 -4.12
C TYR A 13 -3.97 -15.49 -4.60
N SER A 14 -3.60 -16.66 -4.06
CA SER A 14 -2.38 -17.38 -4.48
C SER A 14 -2.45 -17.88 -5.93
N THR A 15 -3.66 -18.19 -6.42
CA THR A 15 -3.91 -18.69 -7.77
C THR A 15 -4.44 -17.62 -8.73
N GLN A 16 -4.92 -16.49 -8.20
CA GLN A 16 -5.40 -15.37 -8.99
C GLN A 16 -4.21 -14.67 -9.66
N LYS A 17 -4.31 -14.43 -10.98
CA LYS A 17 -3.36 -13.56 -11.68
C LYS A 17 -3.72 -12.10 -11.40
N GLY A 18 -2.83 -11.40 -10.71
CA GLY A 18 -2.84 -9.94 -10.60
C GLY A 18 -1.96 -9.29 -11.68
N THR A 19 -1.99 -7.96 -11.73
CA THR A 19 -1.04 -7.17 -12.53
C THR A 19 0.18 -6.88 -11.68
N THR A 20 1.34 -7.41 -12.09
CA THR A 20 2.61 -7.21 -11.39
C THR A 20 3.44 -6.13 -12.05
N TYR A 21 4.02 -5.23 -11.25
CA TYR A 21 4.96 -4.23 -11.72
C TYR A 21 6.04 -3.94 -10.67
N GLU A 22 7.20 -3.49 -11.14
CA GLU A 22 8.28 -3.03 -10.28
C GLU A 22 8.10 -1.54 -9.94
N THR A 23 8.37 -1.19 -8.69
CA THR A 23 8.38 0.19 -8.21
C THR A 23 9.51 0.38 -7.20
N ARG A 24 9.73 1.63 -6.80
CA ARG A 24 10.57 1.98 -5.66
C ARG A 24 9.73 2.73 -4.65
N TYR A 25 9.88 2.35 -3.38
CA TYR A 25 9.41 3.15 -2.26
C TYR A 25 10.52 4.05 -1.77
N LEU A 26 10.29 5.37 -1.84
CA LEU A 26 11.15 6.38 -1.24
C LEU A 26 10.55 6.76 0.11
N TYR A 27 11.23 6.42 1.21
CA TYR A 27 10.76 6.76 2.55
C TYR A 27 11.12 8.20 2.89
N THR A 28 10.09 8.98 3.23
CA THR A 28 10.17 10.41 3.51
C THR A 28 9.61 10.71 4.90
N GLY A 29 9.65 11.98 5.32
CA GLY A 29 9.05 12.40 6.59
C GLY A 29 7.52 12.36 6.61
N PHE A 30 6.88 12.17 5.45
CA PHE A 30 5.42 12.19 5.30
C PHE A 30 4.82 10.82 4.96
N GLY A 31 5.63 9.76 4.97
CA GLY A 31 5.25 8.42 4.48
C GLY A 31 6.21 7.94 3.39
N ARG A 32 5.78 6.94 2.62
CA ARG A 32 6.55 6.40 1.50
C ARG A 32 5.98 6.87 0.18
N TYR A 33 6.84 7.22 -0.76
CA TYR A 33 6.42 7.59 -2.11
C TYR A 33 6.54 6.39 -3.04
N ASN A 34 5.45 6.05 -3.72
CA ASN A 34 5.40 5.04 -4.77
C ASN A 34 5.77 5.68 -6.11
N GLU A 35 6.94 5.34 -6.63
CA GLU A 35 7.42 5.92 -7.88
C GLU A 35 6.59 5.55 -9.10
N TYR A 36 5.99 4.37 -9.14
CA TYR A 36 5.17 3.93 -10.27
C TYR A 36 3.82 4.67 -10.28
N GLU A 37 3.10 4.67 -9.16
CA GLU A 37 1.78 5.30 -9.06
C GLU A 37 1.84 6.83 -8.87
N LYS A 38 3.03 7.38 -8.59
CA LYS A 38 3.24 8.80 -8.27
C LYS A 38 2.39 9.25 -7.07
N THR A 39 2.34 8.42 -6.04
CA THR A 39 1.53 8.64 -4.84
C THR A 39 2.37 8.68 -3.58
N LEU A 40 1.98 9.52 -2.63
CA LEU A 40 2.46 9.47 -1.26
C LEU A 40 1.52 8.59 -0.44
N GLU A 41 2.06 7.55 0.14
CA GLU A 41 1.36 6.50 0.87
C GLU A 41 1.77 6.51 2.36
N ALA A 42 0.80 6.31 3.24
CA ALA A 42 1.05 6.15 4.67
C ALA A 42 0.09 5.12 5.27
N THR A 43 0.64 4.23 6.08
CA THR A 43 -0.12 3.27 6.90
C THR A 43 -0.06 3.74 8.34
N GLN A 44 -1.23 4.00 8.93
CA GLN A 44 -1.38 4.37 10.32
C GLN A 44 -1.98 3.20 11.11
N VAL A 45 -1.38 2.90 12.26
CA VAL A 45 -1.94 1.96 13.23
C VAL A 45 -2.82 2.75 14.19
N ASN A 46 -4.09 2.36 14.29
CA ASN A 46 -5.05 2.96 15.20
C ASN A 46 -4.92 2.34 16.60
N THR A 47 -5.49 2.99 17.62
CA THR A 47 -5.43 2.53 19.02
C THR A 47 -6.13 1.19 19.27
N ASP A 48 -7.08 0.82 18.40
CA ASP A 48 -7.78 -0.47 18.42
C ASP A 48 -7.00 -1.59 17.69
N GLY A 49 -5.78 -1.30 17.22
CA GLY A 49 -4.94 -2.24 16.46
C GLY A 49 -5.33 -2.38 14.99
N THR A 50 -6.32 -1.62 14.50
CA THR A 50 -6.67 -1.61 13.07
C THR A 50 -5.72 -0.74 12.28
N TYR A 51 -5.64 -1.00 10.97
CA TYR A 51 -4.79 -0.23 10.05
C TYR A 51 -5.63 0.68 9.16
N THR A 52 -5.20 1.93 9.03
CA THR A 52 -5.71 2.87 8.03
C THR A 52 -4.63 3.16 7.01
N PHE A 53 -4.95 3.00 5.73
CA PHE A 53 -4.08 3.37 4.63
C PHE A 53 -4.56 4.64 3.95
N PHE A 54 -3.64 5.56 3.71
CA PHE A 54 -3.83 6.79 2.97
C PHE A 54 -2.93 6.76 1.74
N SER A 55 -3.48 7.14 0.60
CA SER A 55 -2.72 7.37 -0.61
C SER A 55 -3.27 8.61 -1.31
N ARG A 56 -2.36 9.48 -1.75
CA ARG A 56 -2.72 10.68 -2.51
C ARG A 56 -1.71 10.92 -3.62
N PRO A 57 -2.13 11.45 -4.77
CA PRO A 57 -1.20 11.89 -5.81
C PRO A 57 -0.17 12.87 -5.23
N HIS A 58 1.09 12.75 -5.65
CA HIS A 58 2.14 13.65 -5.21
C HIS A 58 3.23 13.83 -6.28
N GLN A 59 3.78 15.06 -6.35
CA GLN A 59 4.88 15.37 -7.24
C GLN A 59 6.23 15.15 -6.51
N PRO A 60 7.15 14.36 -7.08
CA PRO A 60 8.38 13.96 -6.40
C PRO A 60 9.36 15.11 -6.16
N GLU A 61 9.22 16.21 -6.92
CA GLU A 61 10.08 17.40 -6.85
C GLU A 61 10.02 18.13 -5.49
N VAL A 62 9.04 17.79 -4.66
CA VAL A 62 8.78 18.44 -3.36
C VAL A 62 9.48 17.70 -2.21
N PHE A 63 10.10 16.54 -2.44
CA PHE A 63 10.82 15.82 -1.40
C PHE A 63 12.21 16.39 -1.17
N SER A 64 12.36 17.18 -0.11
CA SER A 64 13.66 17.73 0.29
C SER A 64 14.65 16.67 0.80
N ARG A 65 14.14 15.52 1.28
CA ARG A 65 14.95 14.42 1.83
C ARG A 65 14.28 13.07 1.60
N VAL A 66 15.08 12.06 1.27
CA VAL A 66 14.73 10.64 1.27
C VAL A 66 15.62 9.93 2.28
N TYR A 67 15.00 9.23 3.23
CA TYR A 67 15.70 8.57 4.33
C TYR A 67 16.09 7.14 4.01
N HIS A 68 15.32 6.47 3.14
CA HIS A 68 15.56 5.09 2.72
C HIS A 68 14.88 4.83 1.37
N VAL A 69 15.39 3.86 0.62
CA VAL A 69 14.83 3.46 -0.67
C VAL A 69 14.77 1.94 -0.75
N GLU A 70 13.61 1.42 -1.16
CA GLU A 70 13.41 -0.02 -1.34
C GLU A 70 12.87 -0.34 -2.72
N PRO A 71 13.49 -1.29 -3.46
CA PRO A 71 12.86 -1.88 -4.62
C PRO A 71 11.70 -2.77 -4.17
N VAL A 72 10.57 -2.64 -4.83
CA VAL A 72 9.34 -3.37 -4.49
C VAL A 72 8.74 -3.97 -5.75
N LEU A 73 8.41 -5.26 -5.67
CA LEU A 73 7.57 -5.92 -6.66
C LEU A 73 6.13 -5.89 -6.15
N LEU A 74 5.29 -5.06 -6.78
CA LEU A 74 3.88 -4.94 -6.40
C LEU A 74 3.03 -5.80 -7.32
N THR A 75 2.08 -6.55 -6.76
CA THR A 75 1.04 -7.24 -7.52
C THR A 75 -0.34 -6.77 -7.10
N LEU A 76 -1.07 -6.16 -8.01
CA LEU A 76 -2.44 -5.69 -7.81
C LEU A 76 -3.43 -6.76 -8.25
N TYR A 77 -4.23 -7.28 -7.33
CA TYR A 77 -5.25 -8.30 -7.60
C TYR A 77 -6.61 -7.68 -7.92
N SER A 78 -6.96 -6.59 -7.24
CA SER A 78 -8.21 -5.85 -7.44
C SER A 78 -7.99 -4.38 -7.13
N ALA A 79 -8.62 -3.49 -7.90
CA ALA A 79 -8.55 -2.05 -7.69
C ALA A 79 -9.68 -1.51 -6.78
N SER A 80 -10.82 -2.20 -6.70
CA SER A 80 -11.98 -1.81 -5.88
C SER A 80 -12.83 -3.03 -5.50
N PRO A 81 -12.82 -3.48 -4.23
CA PRO A 81 -11.92 -3.04 -3.16
C PRO A 81 -10.46 -3.29 -3.52
N ARG A 82 -9.55 -2.43 -3.04
CA ARG A 82 -8.12 -2.54 -3.35
C ARG A 82 -7.54 -3.76 -2.63
N VAL A 83 -6.94 -4.67 -3.41
CA VAL A 83 -6.25 -5.85 -2.90
C VAL A 83 -4.92 -5.99 -3.63
N TRP A 84 -3.83 -6.01 -2.90
CA TRP A 84 -2.50 -6.07 -3.49
C TRP A 84 -1.51 -6.76 -2.55
N LYS A 85 -0.38 -7.17 -3.11
CA LYS A 85 0.80 -7.57 -2.34
C LYS A 85 2.01 -6.75 -2.74
N GLU A 86 2.94 -6.63 -1.80
CA GLU A 86 4.25 -6.03 -1.97
C GLU A 86 5.29 -7.06 -1.57
N GLU A 87 6.27 -7.28 -2.44
CA GLU A 87 7.46 -8.07 -2.12
C GLU A 87 8.65 -7.11 -1.97
N VAL A 88 9.18 -7.03 -0.76
CA VAL A 88 10.21 -6.07 -0.35
C VAL A 88 11.35 -6.84 0.31
N GLY A 89 12.53 -6.87 -0.32
CA GLY A 89 13.70 -7.56 0.25
C GLY A 89 13.46 -9.06 0.52
N GLY A 90 12.58 -9.72 -0.24
CA GLY A 90 12.20 -11.12 -0.04
C GLY A 90 11.12 -11.35 1.03
N VAL A 91 10.64 -10.29 1.67
CA VAL A 91 9.49 -10.34 2.58
C VAL A 91 8.22 -9.99 1.81
N VAL A 92 7.14 -10.73 2.06
CA VAL A 92 5.84 -10.50 1.43
C VAL A 92 4.92 -9.79 2.42
N PHE A 93 4.26 -8.74 1.95
CA PHE A 93 3.17 -8.08 2.64
C PHE A 93 1.93 -8.12 1.76
N PHE A 94 0.84 -8.70 2.27
CA PHE A 94 -0.46 -8.74 1.61
C PHE A 94 -1.41 -7.75 2.26
N PHE A 95 -2.09 -6.97 1.43
CA PHE A 95 -2.98 -5.89 1.85
C PHE A 95 -4.36 -6.08 1.23
N GLN A 96 -5.40 -5.89 2.05
CA GLN A 96 -6.77 -5.95 1.59
C GLN A 96 -7.58 -4.83 2.20
N GLU A 97 -8.26 -4.06 1.36
CA GLU A 97 -9.24 -3.07 1.78
C GLU A 97 -10.44 -3.76 2.44
N ILE A 98 -10.81 -3.24 3.61
CA ILE A 98 -12.03 -3.63 4.33
C ILE A 98 -13.16 -2.75 3.77
N VAL A 99 -14.03 -3.34 2.95
CA VAL A 99 -15.28 -2.69 2.54
C VAL A 99 -16.12 -2.47 3.78
N GLN A 100 -16.34 -1.22 4.16
CA GLN A 100 -17.27 -0.88 5.24
C GLN A 100 -18.65 -0.66 4.66
N ASP A 101 -19.64 -1.41 5.13
CA ASP A 101 -21.05 -1.12 4.84
C ASP A 101 -21.47 0.13 5.65
N GLY A 102 -21.60 1.28 4.97
CA GLY A 102 -22.06 2.53 5.59
C GLY A 102 -21.39 3.79 5.01
N ALA A 103 -21.92 4.97 5.37
CA ALA A 103 -21.34 6.24 4.94
C ALA A 103 -19.93 6.41 5.52
N GLN A 104 -18.92 6.59 4.65
CA GLN A 104 -17.60 6.99 5.12
C GLN A 104 -17.68 8.39 5.74
N PRO A 105 -17.03 8.63 6.89
CA PRO A 105 -16.92 9.97 7.43
C PRO A 105 -16.16 10.85 6.43
N SER A 106 -16.81 11.91 5.97
CA SER A 106 -16.17 12.97 5.21
C SER A 106 -15.24 13.76 6.13
N PHE A 107 -13.94 13.76 5.84
CA PHE A 107 -12.99 14.71 6.41
C PHE A 107 -12.96 15.98 5.57
#